data_AF-A0A2N6E4J6-F1
#
_entry.id   AF-A0A2N6E4J6-F1
#
_cell.length_a   1.000
_cell.length_b   1.000
_cell.length_c   1.000
_cell.angle_alpha   90.00
_cell.angle_beta   90.00
_cell.angle_gamma   90.00
#
_symmetry.space_group_name_H-M   'P 1'
#
loop_
_entity.id
_entity.type
_entity.pdbx_description
1 polymer ?
#
loop_
_entity_poly.entity_id
_entity_poly.type
_entity_poly.pdbx_seq_one_letter_code
_entity_poly.pdbx_strand_id
1 'polypeptide(L)'
;MRKLLIIQILLTFCILLTQMAQARMVHDFDCVFCHQDYTSEQVPYMTFNVCLDCHYPGNEGKTYQRSDGTDSNPITATFAAGDGSDAMGSNDAADAETSHYFAGSSDNQPAAGATPPTNFRFNLGWANGQVTCSRCHNPHGDTSNPKLLKLGVNKTDASCLDCHATWNQTGNHGLGSHPMHADYPTLAAANPDKFKALPDNFGTEGTIALIDDVKVSCSSCHGVHWVDSDAATADGKTDANNLSAGDGKLLKFDGEGRENAGQSLCMTCHDYLQHGRSSGVGCMTCHDGHAYDADDNPNYFILKKQVALDPVPKTGSAGTVAIDYTSY
;
A
#
# COMPACT_ATOMS: atom_id res chain seq x y z
N MET A 1 -52.09 11.27 -30.39
CA MET A 1 -51.34 12.36 -29.73
C MET A 1 -50.72 11.96 -28.39
N ARG A 2 -51.47 11.45 -27.41
CA ARG A 2 -50.94 11.15 -26.05
C ARG A 2 -49.74 10.17 -26.00
N LYS A 3 -49.71 9.14 -26.86
CA LYS A 3 -48.60 8.17 -26.93
C LYS A 3 -47.30 8.74 -27.52
N LEU A 4 -47.40 9.64 -28.51
CA LEU A 4 -46.22 10.30 -29.10
C LEU A 4 -45.53 11.24 -28.09
N LEU A 5 -46.33 11.96 -27.29
CA LEU A 5 -45.81 12.86 -26.26
C LEU A 5 -45.03 12.10 -25.17
N ILE A 6 -45.52 10.93 -24.74
CA ILE A 6 -44.84 10.11 -23.73
C ILE A 6 -43.52 9.56 -24.28
N ILE A 7 -43.50 9.11 -25.54
CA ILE A 7 -42.26 8.63 -26.19
C ILE A 7 -41.25 9.77 -26.32
N GLN A 8 -41.66 10.97 -26.72
CA GLN A 8 -40.77 12.13 -26.80
C GLN A 8 -40.22 12.56 -25.45
N ILE A 9 -41.02 12.51 -24.37
CA ILE A 9 -40.54 12.83 -23.02
C ILE A 9 -39.52 11.78 -22.57
N LEU A 10 -39.79 10.49 -22.75
CA LEU A 10 -38.85 9.43 -22.38
C LEU A 10 -37.55 9.51 -23.20
N LEU A 11 -37.62 9.76 -24.50
CA LEU A 11 -36.44 9.90 -25.34
C LEU A 11 -35.60 11.11 -24.93
N THR A 12 -36.25 12.26 -24.69
CA THR A 12 -35.57 13.47 -24.20
C THR A 12 -34.94 13.21 -22.84
N PHE A 13 -35.61 12.49 -21.94
CA PHE A 13 -35.06 12.12 -20.63
C PHE A 13 -33.85 11.19 -20.76
N CYS A 14 -33.90 10.19 -21.65
CA CYS A 14 -32.75 9.32 -21.94
C CYS A 14 -31.57 10.09 -22.52
N ILE A 15 -31.81 11.03 -23.46
CA ILE A 15 -30.74 11.85 -24.07
C ILE A 15 -30.13 12.80 -23.02
N LEU A 16 -30.95 13.44 -22.17
CA LEU A 16 -30.46 14.31 -21.12
C LEU A 16 -29.68 13.56 -20.03
N LEU A 17 -30.04 12.31 -19.73
CA LEU A 17 -29.29 11.46 -18.80
C LEU A 17 -27.92 11.04 -19.34
N THR A 18 -27.76 10.86 -20.66
CA THR A 18 -26.46 10.51 -21.26
C THR A 18 -25.42 11.62 -21.14
N GLN A 19 -25.84 12.90 -21.08
CA GLN A 19 -24.90 14.02 -20.91
C GLN A 19 -24.33 14.14 -19.49
N MET A 20 -24.89 13.45 -18.50
CA MET A 20 -24.34 13.42 -17.13
C MET A 20 -23.33 12.28 -16.91
N ALA A 21 -23.12 11.41 -17.89
CA ALA A 21 -22.12 10.34 -17.82
C ALA A 21 -20.77 10.74 -18.46
N GLN A 22 -20.45 12.03 -18.49
CA GLN A 22 -19.09 12.46 -18.84
C GLN A 22 -18.22 12.35 -17.60
N ALA A 23 -17.53 11.21 -17.46
CA ALA A 23 -16.35 11.16 -16.60
C ALA A 23 -15.41 12.27 -17.08
N ARG A 24 -15.19 13.30 -16.24
CA ARG A 24 -14.16 14.32 -16.52
C ARG A 24 -12.82 13.64 -16.32
N MET A 25 -12.35 13.09 -17.41
CA MET A 25 -11.43 12.00 -17.42
C MET A 25 -10.02 12.51 -17.01
N VAL A 26 -9.44 11.93 -15.95
CA VAL A 26 -8.00 12.11 -15.66
C VAL A 26 -7.17 11.61 -16.84
N HIS A 27 -7.72 10.68 -17.61
CA HIS A 27 -7.14 10.12 -18.82
C HIS A 27 -7.99 10.42 -20.05
N ASP A 28 -7.41 10.83 -21.16
CA ASP A 28 -8.19 11.22 -22.34
C ASP A 28 -8.16 10.14 -23.43
N PHE A 29 -8.96 9.07 -23.27
CA PHE A 29 -9.09 7.97 -24.23
C PHE A 29 -10.54 7.44 -24.31
N ASP A 30 -10.85 6.67 -25.34
CA ASP A 30 -12.19 6.09 -25.50
C ASP A 30 -12.50 5.04 -24.44
N CYS A 31 -13.74 4.99 -23.96
CA CYS A 31 -14.23 3.93 -23.06
C CYS A 31 -13.92 2.53 -23.61
N VAL A 32 -13.97 2.43 -24.94
CA VAL A 32 -13.65 1.27 -25.74
C VAL A 32 -12.32 0.63 -25.37
N PHE A 33 -11.31 1.45 -25.07
CA PHE A 33 -9.96 0.99 -24.77
C PHE A 33 -9.92 0.08 -23.53
N CYS A 34 -10.70 0.43 -22.50
CA CYS A 34 -10.80 -0.37 -21.28
C CYS A 34 -11.92 -1.43 -21.32
N HIS A 35 -12.81 -1.34 -22.31
CA HIS A 35 -14.07 -2.09 -22.35
C HIS A 35 -14.29 -2.95 -23.61
N GLN A 36 -13.38 -3.03 -24.60
CA GLN A 36 -13.70 -3.75 -25.86
C GLN A 36 -13.21 -5.19 -26.04
N ASP A 37 -12.35 -5.74 -25.18
CA ASP A 37 -11.90 -7.14 -25.37
C ASP A 37 -12.47 -8.13 -24.33
N TYR A 38 -13.81 -8.19 -24.23
CA TYR A 38 -14.51 -9.16 -23.37
C TYR A 38 -14.86 -10.50 -24.04
N THR A 39 -14.25 -10.84 -25.18
CA THR A 39 -14.67 -12.03 -25.97
C THR A 39 -13.58 -13.02 -26.35
N SER A 40 -12.31 -12.79 -26.00
CA SER A 40 -11.29 -13.83 -26.20
C SER A 40 -11.16 -14.69 -24.94
N GLU A 41 -11.15 -16.02 -25.11
CA GLU A 41 -10.81 -16.99 -24.04
C GLU A 41 -9.41 -16.73 -23.42
N GLN A 42 -8.61 -15.86 -24.03
CA GLN A 42 -7.23 -15.56 -23.66
C GLN A 42 -7.08 -14.37 -22.70
N VAL A 43 -8.10 -13.50 -22.59
CA VAL A 43 -8.08 -12.35 -21.68
C VAL A 43 -9.42 -12.28 -20.92
N PRO A 44 -9.58 -13.14 -19.90
CA PRO A 44 -10.85 -13.25 -19.19
C PRO A 44 -11.00 -12.04 -18.25
N TYR A 45 -11.96 -11.17 -18.59
CA TYR A 45 -12.43 -10.02 -17.80
C TYR A 45 -11.48 -8.82 -17.78
N MET A 46 -12.03 -7.65 -17.41
CA MET A 46 -11.25 -6.42 -17.23
C MET A 46 -9.95 -6.80 -16.55
N THR A 47 -8.83 -6.68 -17.27
CA THR A 47 -7.53 -7.02 -16.72
C THR A 47 -7.49 -6.31 -15.39
N PHE A 48 -7.29 -7.10 -14.35
CA PHE A 48 -7.40 -6.70 -12.96
C PHE A 48 -6.63 -5.38 -12.72
N ASN A 49 -5.64 -5.10 -13.58
CA ASN A 49 -4.87 -3.87 -13.67
C ASN A 49 -4.86 -3.20 -15.07
N VAL A 50 -6.01 -2.83 -15.64
CA VAL A 50 -6.09 -2.02 -16.89
C VAL A 50 -5.19 -0.78 -16.91
N CYS A 51 -4.82 -0.27 -15.73
CA CYS A 51 -3.87 0.82 -15.58
C CYS A 51 -2.49 0.48 -16.15
N LEU A 52 -2.05 -0.79 -16.08
CA LEU A 52 -0.74 -1.23 -16.55
C LEU A 52 -0.63 -1.22 -18.08
N ASP A 53 -1.73 -1.33 -18.82
CA ASP A 53 -1.69 -1.20 -20.29
C ASP A 53 -1.09 0.14 -20.73
N CYS A 54 -1.30 1.18 -19.92
CA CYS A 54 -0.76 2.51 -20.14
C CYS A 54 0.43 2.84 -19.24
N HIS A 55 0.42 2.42 -17.98
CA HIS A 55 1.38 2.86 -16.97
C HIS A 55 2.49 1.83 -16.69
N TYR A 56 2.75 0.91 -17.61
CA TYR A 56 3.94 0.04 -17.55
C TYR A 56 5.24 0.80 -17.89
N PRO A 57 6.38 0.52 -17.22
CA PRO A 57 7.68 1.08 -17.60
C PRO A 57 7.94 1.04 -19.12
N GLY A 58 8.34 2.17 -19.70
CA GLY A 58 8.62 2.30 -21.14
C GLY A 58 7.40 2.70 -21.99
N ASN A 59 6.26 2.96 -21.37
CA ASN A 59 5.09 3.53 -22.04
C ASN A 59 5.03 5.07 -21.99
N GLU A 60 5.97 5.75 -21.32
CA GLU A 60 6.03 7.21 -21.28
C GLU A 60 6.05 7.82 -22.68
N GLY A 61 5.25 8.88 -22.86
CA GLY A 61 5.13 9.58 -24.14
C GLY A 61 4.29 8.85 -25.18
N LYS A 62 3.91 7.58 -24.98
CA LYS A 62 2.99 6.88 -25.89
C LYS A 62 1.60 7.53 -25.83
N THR A 63 0.95 7.56 -26.99
CA THR A 63 -0.43 7.95 -27.19
C THR A 63 -1.22 6.79 -27.77
N TYR A 64 -2.55 6.85 -27.66
CA TYR A 64 -3.47 5.88 -28.24
C TYR A 64 -4.42 6.60 -29.18
N GLN A 65 -4.71 5.98 -30.33
CA GLN A 65 -5.66 6.54 -31.27
C GLN A 65 -7.10 6.36 -30.73
N ARG A 66 -7.87 7.44 -30.77
CA ARG A 66 -9.29 7.48 -30.44
C ARG A 66 -10.14 7.17 -31.66
N SER A 67 -11.40 6.83 -31.43
CA SER A 67 -12.42 6.51 -32.44
C SER A 67 -12.76 7.69 -33.35
N ASP A 68 -12.52 8.92 -32.90
CA ASP A 68 -12.65 10.13 -33.72
C ASP A 68 -11.40 10.41 -34.59
N GLY A 69 -10.39 9.55 -34.52
CA GLY A 69 -9.14 9.65 -35.26
C GLY A 69 -8.09 10.57 -34.64
N THR A 70 -8.38 11.19 -33.49
CA THR A 70 -7.39 11.97 -32.72
C THR A 70 -6.56 11.07 -31.81
N ASP A 71 -5.42 11.55 -31.33
CA ASP A 71 -4.59 10.83 -30.35
C ASP A 71 -4.96 11.22 -28.93
N SER A 72 -4.90 10.29 -27.98
CA SER A 72 -5.00 10.55 -26.55
C SER A 72 -3.91 11.52 -26.08
N ASN A 73 -4.08 12.08 -24.88
CA ASN A 73 -2.94 12.72 -24.22
C ASN A 73 -1.81 11.69 -24.01
N PRO A 74 -0.54 12.10 -24.13
CA PRO A 74 0.59 11.20 -23.91
C PRO A 74 0.64 10.77 -22.44
N ILE A 75 1.07 9.53 -22.22
CA ILE A 75 1.31 9.02 -20.87
C ILE A 75 2.46 9.81 -20.23
N THR A 76 2.18 10.41 -19.07
CA THR A 76 3.14 11.28 -18.34
C THR A 76 3.77 10.59 -17.13
N ALA A 77 3.45 9.32 -16.90
CA ALA A 77 3.87 8.57 -15.73
C ALA A 77 3.78 7.07 -16.00
N THR A 78 4.72 6.30 -15.45
CA THR A 78 4.59 4.84 -15.31
C THR A 78 4.86 4.45 -13.86
N PHE A 79 4.47 3.24 -13.51
CA PHE A 79 4.76 2.62 -12.22
C PHE A 79 6.21 2.09 -12.20
N ALA A 80 6.81 1.95 -11.01
CA ALA A 80 8.06 1.21 -10.91
C ALA A 80 7.84 -0.30 -11.17
N ALA A 81 8.90 -1.01 -11.53
CA ALA A 81 8.85 -2.48 -11.54
C ALA A 81 8.49 -3.00 -10.14
N GLY A 82 7.51 -3.89 -10.04
CA GLY A 82 6.99 -4.44 -8.78
C GLY A 82 5.81 -3.68 -8.15
N ASP A 83 5.53 -2.44 -8.57
CA ASP A 83 4.36 -1.68 -8.06
C ASP A 83 3.01 -2.22 -8.54
N GLY A 84 3.02 -3.06 -9.59
CA GLY A 84 1.83 -3.68 -10.18
C GLY A 84 1.58 -5.08 -9.63
N SER A 85 0.32 -5.48 -9.45
CA SER A 85 0.04 -6.88 -9.08
C SER A 85 0.40 -7.83 -10.22
N ASP A 86 0.98 -8.99 -9.88
CA ASP A 86 1.34 -10.10 -10.76
C ASP A 86 0.15 -10.80 -11.43
N ALA A 87 -1.05 -10.20 -11.37
CA ALA A 87 -2.22 -10.68 -12.10
C ALA A 87 -2.00 -10.77 -13.64
N MET A 88 -0.95 -10.13 -14.16
CA MET A 88 -0.52 -10.20 -15.56
C MET A 88 0.86 -10.87 -15.76
N GLY A 89 1.41 -11.57 -14.76
CA GLY A 89 2.79 -12.09 -14.84
C GLY A 89 3.84 -10.98 -14.87
N SER A 90 3.50 -9.81 -14.34
CA SER A 90 4.30 -8.58 -14.43
C SER A 90 5.39 -8.47 -13.36
N ASN A 91 5.48 -9.46 -12.46
CA ASN A 91 6.59 -9.56 -11.52
C ASN A 91 7.41 -10.82 -11.85
N ASP A 92 8.53 -10.63 -12.54
CA ASP A 92 9.37 -11.71 -13.06
C ASP A 92 10.04 -12.57 -11.95
N ALA A 93 9.98 -12.15 -10.68
CA ALA A 93 10.60 -12.82 -9.54
C ALA A 93 9.67 -12.86 -8.31
N ALA A 94 9.16 -14.05 -7.98
CA ALA A 94 8.24 -14.29 -6.86
C ALA A 94 8.88 -14.18 -5.46
N ASP A 95 10.18 -13.93 -5.38
CA ASP A 95 11.04 -14.11 -4.22
C ASP A 95 11.62 -12.80 -3.64
N ALA A 96 11.23 -11.63 -4.18
CA ALA A 96 11.76 -10.32 -3.77
C ALA A 96 10.85 -9.49 -2.84
N GLU A 97 9.65 -9.95 -2.50
CA GLU A 97 8.68 -9.17 -1.70
C GLU A 97 8.23 -9.93 -0.46
N THR A 98 8.66 -9.50 0.71
CA THR A 98 8.33 -10.17 1.99
C THR A 98 7.25 -9.44 2.80
N SER A 99 6.99 -8.16 2.54
CA SER A 99 6.06 -7.35 3.35
C SER A 99 4.63 -7.37 2.84
N HIS A 100 4.37 -7.02 1.57
CA HIS A 100 3.08 -7.23 0.90
C HIS A 100 3.33 -7.64 -0.55
N TYR A 101 3.16 -8.92 -0.86
CA TYR A 101 3.09 -9.39 -2.24
C TYR A 101 1.76 -8.87 -2.84
N PHE A 102 1.74 -7.63 -3.36
CA PHE A 102 0.56 -7.07 -4.07
C PHE A 102 0.17 -7.95 -5.26
N ALA A 103 1.14 -8.72 -5.73
CA ALA A 103 1.08 -9.81 -6.67
C ALA A 103 0.36 -11.09 -6.19
N GLY A 104 -0.07 -11.16 -4.94
CA GLY A 104 -0.75 -12.31 -4.38
C GLY A 104 -2.04 -12.67 -5.13
N SER A 105 -2.22 -13.97 -5.37
CA SER A 105 -3.43 -14.52 -6.01
C SER A 105 -4.68 -14.46 -5.12
N SER A 106 -4.56 -13.98 -3.88
CA SER A 106 -5.68 -13.84 -2.95
C SER A 106 -5.56 -12.60 -2.04
N ASP A 107 -6.71 -11.93 -1.82
CA ASP A 107 -6.97 -10.85 -0.88
C ASP A 107 -7.22 -11.33 0.56
N ASN A 108 -7.27 -12.66 0.75
CA ASN A 108 -7.29 -13.30 2.05
C ASN A 108 -5.88 -13.82 2.37
N GLN A 109 -5.13 -13.07 3.16
CA GLN A 109 -3.77 -13.43 3.58
C GLN A 109 -3.65 -13.35 5.11
N PRO A 110 -4.08 -14.39 5.85
CA PRO A 110 -4.03 -14.38 7.31
C PRO A 110 -2.62 -14.16 7.88
N ALA A 111 -1.58 -14.67 7.19
CA ALA A 111 -0.19 -14.46 7.58
C ALA A 111 0.23 -12.97 7.54
N ALA A 112 -0.42 -12.17 6.69
CA ALA A 112 -0.24 -10.73 6.59
C ALA A 112 -1.37 -9.96 7.31
N GLY A 113 -2.16 -10.62 8.17
CA GLY A 113 -3.28 -10.00 8.88
C GLY A 113 -4.41 -9.47 7.97
N ALA A 114 -4.47 -9.91 6.72
CA ALA A 114 -5.44 -9.45 5.73
C ALA A 114 -6.60 -10.44 5.60
N THR A 115 -7.81 -9.89 5.50
CA THR A 115 -9.04 -10.61 5.16
C THR A 115 -9.71 -9.97 3.94
N PRO A 116 -10.62 -10.68 3.25
CA PRO A 116 -11.36 -10.08 2.15
C PRO A 116 -12.08 -8.79 2.58
N PRO A 117 -12.10 -7.76 1.72
CA PRO A 117 -12.72 -6.49 2.06
C PRO A 117 -14.22 -6.65 2.31
N THR A 118 -14.71 -5.94 3.32
CA THR A 118 -16.15 -5.91 3.65
C THR A 118 -16.88 -4.78 2.94
N ASN A 119 -16.18 -3.70 2.58
CA ASN A 119 -16.76 -2.59 1.86
C ASN A 119 -16.99 -2.98 0.40
N PHE A 120 -18.25 -2.86 -0.05
CA PHE A 120 -18.65 -3.19 -1.43
C PHE A 120 -17.84 -2.40 -2.49
N ARG A 121 -17.25 -1.26 -2.11
CA ARG A 121 -16.37 -0.51 -3.01
C ARG A 121 -15.10 -1.28 -3.35
N PHE A 122 -14.60 -2.12 -2.45
CA PHE A 122 -13.37 -2.89 -2.60
C PHE A 122 -13.64 -4.37 -2.90
N ASN A 123 -14.80 -4.88 -2.47
CA ASN A 123 -15.30 -6.21 -2.78
C ASN A 123 -15.98 -6.25 -4.16
N LEU A 124 -15.15 -6.21 -5.20
CA LEU A 124 -15.60 -6.24 -6.59
C LEU A 124 -15.51 -7.67 -7.12
N GLY A 125 -16.63 -8.25 -7.57
CA GLY A 125 -16.66 -9.64 -8.05
C GLY A 125 -15.72 -9.91 -9.23
N TRP A 126 -15.47 -8.90 -10.06
CA TRP A 126 -14.52 -8.99 -11.16
C TRP A 126 -13.07 -8.90 -10.72
N ALA A 127 -12.76 -8.59 -9.45
CA ALA A 127 -11.41 -8.67 -8.90
C ALA A 127 -11.02 -10.10 -8.50
N ASN A 128 -11.94 -11.07 -8.62
CA ASN A 128 -11.73 -12.51 -8.38
C ASN A 128 -10.95 -12.85 -7.10
N GLY A 129 -11.20 -12.10 -6.03
CA GLY A 129 -10.50 -12.29 -4.77
C GLY A 129 -9.02 -11.89 -4.79
N GLN A 130 -8.53 -11.12 -5.76
CA GLN A 130 -7.14 -10.64 -5.86
C GLN A 130 -7.03 -9.16 -5.51
N VAL A 131 -5.84 -8.68 -5.10
CA VAL A 131 -5.56 -7.25 -4.94
C VAL A 131 -5.17 -6.64 -6.29
N THR A 132 -5.84 -5.56 -6.67
CA THR A 132 -5.76 -5.00 -8.02
C THR A 132 -5.81 -3.48 -7.99
N CYS A 133 -5.29 -2.80 -9.03
CA CYS A 133 -5.29 -1.33 -9.09
C CYS A 133 -6.70 -0.77 -8.83
N SER A 134 -7.67 -1.40 -9.47
CA SER A 134 -9.06 -1.01 -9.39
C SER A 134 -9.73 -1.29 -8.07
N ARG A 135 -9.09 -1.98 -7.10
CA ARG A 135 -9.59 -2.02 -5.72
C ARG A 135 -9.44 -0.66 -5.08
N CYS A 136 -8.26 -0.06 -5.14
CA CYS A 136 -8.00 1.23 -4.50
C CYS A 136 -8.44 2.41 -5.39
N HIS A 137 -8.33 2.26 -6.70
CA HIS A 137 -8.57 3.32 -7.69
C HIS A 137 -9.91 3.15 -8.43
N ASN A 138 -10.55 4.26 -8.76
CA ASN A 138 -11.70 4.35 -9.64
C ASN A 138 -11.23 4.87 -11.02
N PRO A 139 -11.18 4.03 -12.06
CA PRO A 139 -10.75 4.47 -13.39
C PRO A 139 -11.69 5.51 -14.02
N HIS A 140 -12.91 5.67 -13.49
CA HIS A 140 -13.86 6.71 -13.88
C HIS A 140 -13.80 7.95 -12.99
N GLY A 141 -12.74 8.13 -12.20
CA GLY A 141 -12.61 9.29 -11.33
C GLY A 141 -12.50 10.62 -12.10
N ASP A 142 -12.62 11.72 -11.37
CA ASP A 142 -12.56 13.07 -11.93
C ASP A 142 -11.32 13.84 -11.47
N THR A 143 -11.05 14.97 -12.12
CA THR A 143 -9.85 15.79 -11.88
C THR A 143 -9.72 16.38 -10.46
N SER A 144 -10.79 16.41 -9.66
CA SER A 144 -10.73 16.77 -8.23
C SER A 144 -10.10 15.66 -7.37
N ASN A 145 -10.01 14.44 -7.90
CA ASN A 145 -9.33 13.30 -7.32
C ASN A 145 -8.30 12.74 -8.30
N PRO A 146 -7.17 13.45 -8.52
CA PRO A 146 -6.19 13.10 -9.54
C PRO A 146 -5.49 11.76 -9.28
N LYS A 147 -5.51 11.28 -8.03
CA LYS A 147 -5.01 9.94 -7.66
C LYS A 147 -6.07 8.84 -7.85
N LEU A 148 -7.27 9.18 -8.30
CA LEU A 148 -8.38 8.25 -8.54
C LEU A 148 -8.80 7.41 -7.32
N LEU A 149 -8.47 7.80 -6.09
CA LEU A 149 -8.78 6.98 -4.90
C LEU A 149 -10.28 6.83 -4.69
N LYS A 150 -10.81 5.60 -4.53
CA LYS A 150 -12.25 5.36 -4.36
C LYS A 150 -12.87 6.06 -3.16
N LEU A 151 -12.11 6.23 -2.08
CA LEU A 151 -12.55 6.93 -0.87
C LEU A 151 -12.24 8.42 -0.90
N GLY A 152 -11.59 8.91 -1.97
CA GLY A 152 -11.13 10.28 -2.09
C GLY A 152 -9.75 10.52 -1.46
N VAL A 153 -9.31 11.77 -1.55
CA VAL A 153 -8.01 12.23 -1.04
C VAL A 153 -7.97 12.11 0.49
N ASN A 154 -6.80 11.78 1.05
CA ASN A 154 -6.56 11.60 2.50
C ASN A 154 -7.39 10.48 3.16
N LYS A 155 -7.85 9.51 2.37
CA LYS A 155 -8.57 8.31 2.85
C LYS A 155 -7.86 7.00 2.47
N THR A 156 -6.57 7.07 2.15
CA THR A 156 -5.76 5.91 1.77
C THR A 156 -5.79 4.84 2.86
N ASP A 157 -5.51 5.21 4.12
CA ASP A 157 -5.46 4.24 5.22
C ASP A 157 -6.81 3.56 5.49
N ALA A 158 -7.93 4.26 5.26
CA ALA A 158 -9.25 3.64 5.36
C ALA A 158 -9.47 2.53 4.32
N SER A 159 -8.70 2.51 3.23
CA SER A 159 -8.69 1.42 2.26
C SER A 159 -7.88 0.23 2.78
N CYS A 160 -6.72 0.50 3.40
CA CYS A 160 -5.89 -0.53 4.03
C CYS A 160 -6.66 -1.26 5.13
N LEU A 161 -7.34 -0.50 5.99
CA LEU A 161 -8.11 -1.02 7.12
C LEU A 161 -9.37 -1.81 6.71
N ASP A 162 -9.78 -1.79 5.45
CA ASP A 162 -10.92 -2.63 5.02
C ASP A 162 -10.53 -4.10 4.90
N CYS A 163 -9.29 -4.39 4.48
CA CYS A 163 -8.73 -5.74 4.49
C CYS A 163 -8.04 -6.05 5.82
N HIS A 164 -7.35 -5.06 6.40
CA HIS A 164 -6.57 -5.17 7.64
C HIS A 164 -7.35 -4.66 8.86
N ALA A 165 -8.64 -4.97 8.93
CA ALA A 165 -9.53 -4.45 9.96
C ALA A 165 -9.10 -4.82 11.39
N THR A 166 -8.45 -5.97 11.56
CA THR A 166 -7.94 -6.47 12.85
C THR A 166 -6.81 -5.59 13.41
N TRP A 167 -6.19 -4.74 12.60
CA TRP A 167 -5.17 -3.80 13.05
C TRP A 167 -5.76 -2.48 13.56
N ASN A 168 -7.04 -2.20 13.30
CA ASN A 168 -7.73 -1.00 13.75
C ASN A 168 -8.19 -1.09 15.23
N GLN A 169 -7.24 -1.19 16.16
CA GLN A 169 -7.51 -1.46 17.57
C GLN A 169 -7.72 -0.19 18.42
N THR A 170 -8.98 0.19 18.67
CA THR A 170 -9.28 1.39 19.47
C THR A 170 -8.81 1.29 20.92
N GLY A 171 -8.13 2.33 21.41
CA GLY A 171 -7.80 2.49 22.84
C GLY A 171 -6.45 1.91 23.26
N ASN A 172 -5.75 1.19 22.39
CA ASN A 172 -4.44 0.60 22.67
C ASN A 172 -3.44 0.79 21.53
N HIS A 173 -3.61 1.83 20.71
CA HIS A 173 -2.91 1.96 19.42
C HIS A 173 -1.37 2.09 19.53
N GLY A 174 -0.81 2.39 20.72
CA GLY A 174 0.65 2.35 20.97
C GLY A 174 1.15 1.10 21.68
N LEU A 175 0.26 0.13 21.92
CA LEU A 175 0.39 -1.00 22.85
C LEU A 175 -0.17 -2.29 22.22
N GLY A 176 -0.22 -2.35 20.89
CA GLY A 176 -0.69 -3.50 20.11
C GLY A 176 0.26 -3.71 18.94
N SER A 177 0.05 -4.77 18.16
CA SER A 177 1.03 -5.21 17.16
C SER A 177 1.47 -4.09 16.21
N HIS A 178 0.61 -3.13 15.85
CA HIS A 178 0.95 -2.05 14.92
C HIS A 178 0.85 -0.67 15.60
N PRO A 179 1.91 0.16 15.58
CA PRO A 179 1.93 1.44 16.29
C PRO A 179 1.16 2.51 15.50
N MET A 180 -0.16 2.55 15.65
CA MET A 180 -0.98 3.65 15.11
C MET A 180 -1.26 4.67 16.21
N HIS A 181 -1.52 5.92 15.85
CA HIS A 181 -1.99 6.90 16.83
C HIS A 181 -2.76 8.02 16.14
N ALA A 182 -3.89 8.40 16.71
CA ALA A 182 -4.75 9.43 16.12
C ALA A 182 -4.23 10.86 16.35
N ASP A 183 -3.35 11.06 17.34
CA ASP A 183 -2.73 12.35 17.67
C ASP A 183 -1.33 12.14 18.24
N TYR A 184 -0.37 11.92 17.35
CA TYR A 184 1.03 11.73 17.67
C TYR A 184 1.67 12.95 18.35
N PRO A 185 1.46 14.20 17.89
CA PRO A 185 2.05 15.36 18.56
C PRO A 185 1.67 15.47 20.03
N THR A 186 0.40 15.23 20.38
CA THR A 186 -0.03 15.21 21.78
C THR A 186 0.61 14.05 22.56
N LEU A 187 0.70 12.86 21.98
CA LEU A 187 1.36 11.70 22.61
C LEU A 187 2.84 12.00 22.89
N ALA A 188 3.56 12.55 21.91
CA ALA A 188 4.97 12.86 22.00
C ALA A 188 5.24 13.97 23.01
N ALA A 189 4.44 15.04 23.01
CA ALA A 189 4.54 16.12 23.98
C ALA A 189 4.29 15.64 25.43
N ALA A 190 3.40 14.67 25.62
CA ALA A 190 3.13 14.08 26.93
C ALA A 190 4.23 13.09 27.39
N ASN A 191 5.06 12.60 26.47
CA ASN A 191 6.07 11.57 26.73
C ASN A 191 7.41 11.89 26.04
N PRO A 192 8.02 13.07 26.32
CA PRO A 192 9.19 13.56 25.59
C PRO A 192 10.44 12.70 25.77
N ASP A 193 10.49 11.85 26.81
CA ASP A 193 11.60 10.92 27.04
C ASP A 193 11.46 9.60 26.25
N LYS A 194 10.34 9.41 25.54
CA LYS A 194 10.03 8.17 24.79
C LYS A 194 9.81 8.39 23.31
N PHE A 195 9.34 9.57 22.93
CA PHE A 195 8.96 9.90 21.57
C PHE A 195 9.59 11.22 21.16
N LYS A 196 10.02 11.26 19.90
CA LYS A 196 10.48 12.48 19.27
C LYS A 196 9.32 13.42 19.02
N ALA A 197 9.57 14.73 19.13
CA ALA A 197 8.54 15.74 18.87
C ALA A 197 7.97 15.66 17.43
N LEU A 198 8.81 15.27 16.47
CA LEU A 198 8.45 15.02 15.07
C LEU A 198 9.18 13.76 14.58
N PRO A 199 8.64 13.05 13.57
CA PRO A 199 9.39 12.03 12.85
C PRO A 199 10.75 12.55 12.36
N ASP A 200 11.79 11.75 12.56
CA ASP A 200 13.17 12.06 12.17
C ASP A 200 13.77 10.85 11.45
N ASN A 201 13.93 10.97 10.13
CA ASN A 201 14.48 9.92 9.27
C ASN A 201 16.01 9.82 9.32
N PHE A 202 16.67 10.35 10.35
CA PHE A 202 18.11 10.18 10.63
C PHE A 202 19.07 10.60 9.51
N GLY A 203 18.66 11.54 8.65
CA GLY A 203 19.47 11.93 7.49
C GLY A 203 19.60 10.83 6.42
N THR A 204 18.72 9.85 6.46
CA THR A 204 18.49 8.87 5.38
C THR A 204 17.53 9.46 4.34
N GLU A 205 17.35 8.77 3.22
CA GLU A 205 16.36 9.08 2.19
C GLU A 205 14.98 8.46 2.49
N GLY A 206 14.84 7.75 3.62
CA GLY A 206 13.56 7.20 4.06
C GLY A 206 12.49 8.28 4.28
N THR A 207 11.24 7.97 3.96
CA THR A 207 10.16 8.96 3.83
C THR A 207 9.02 8.82 4.86
N ILE A 208 9.32 8.26 6.04
CA ILE A 208 8.32 8.11 7.11
C ILE A 208 7.83 9.50 7.54
N ALA A 209 6.50 9.65 7.62
CA ALA A 209 5.84 10.90 7.96
C ALA A 209 4.49 10.69 8.65
N LEU A 210 4.02 11.70 9.38
CA LEU A 210 2.66 11.68 9.93
C LEU A 210 1.62 11.91 8.84
N ILE A 211 0.47 11.24 8.96
CA ILE A 211 -0.68 11.47 8.09
C ILE A 211 -1.46 12.68 8.61
N ASP A 212 -1.75 13.62 7.71
CA ASP A 212 -2.33 14.93 8.02
C ASP A 212 -1.53 15.70 9.10
N ASP A 213 -0.22 15.49 9.19
CA ASP A 213 0.69 16.07 10.21
C ASP A 213 0.36 15.71 11.67
N VAL A 214 -0.56 14.75 11.90
CA VAL A 214 -1.09 14.47 13.23
C VAL A 214 -1.08 12.98 13.57
N LYS A 215 -1.23 12.09 12.59
CA LYS A 215 -1.49 10.67 12.86
C LYS A 215 -0.30 9.80 12.49
N VAL A 216 -0.06 8.76 13.27
CA VAL A 216 0.67 7.58 12.78
C VAL A 216 -0.37 6.59 12.28
N SER A 217 -0.29 6.22 11.01
CA SER A 217 -1.19 5.23 10.40
C SER A 217 -0.43 4.41 9.35
N CYS A 218 -1.14 3.55 8.61
CA CYS A 218 -0.54 2.60 7.66
C CYS A 218 0.43 3.32 6.71
N SER A 219 -0.04 4.39 6.06
CA SER A 219 0.78 5.15 5.10
C SER A 219 1.86 6.03 5.72
N SER A 220 1.99 6.08 7.06
CA SER A 220 3.14 6.70 7.72
C SER A 220 4.42 5.91 7.44
N CYS A 221 4.35 4.59 7.56
CA CYS A 221 5.49 3.70 7.38
C CYS A 221 5.46 2.97 6.02
N HIS A 222 4.26 2.79 5.45
CA HIS A 222 4.07 2.07 4.20
C HIS A 222 3.83 3.00 3.01
N GLY A 223 4.36 2.67 1.85
CA GLY A 223 3.97 3.22 0.56
C GLY A 223 3.55 2.08 -0.37
N VAL A 224 2.55 2.30 -1.22
CA VAL A 224 2.04 1.26 -2.13
C VAL A 224 2.59 1.39 -3.56
N HIS A 225 3.27 2.50 -3.85
CA HIS A 225 3.88 2.80 -5.14
C HIS A 225 5.21 3.51 -4.92
N TRP A 226 6.18 3.21 -5.78
CA TRP A 226 7.51 3.82 -5.81
C TRP A 226 8.22 3.80 -4.46
N VAL A 227 8.09 2.69 -3.73
CA VAL A 227 8.86 2.44 -2.52
C VAL A 227 9.61 1.13 -2.67
N ASP A 228 10.75 1.04 -2.02
CA ASP A 228 11.60 -0.13 -2.12
C ASP A 228 12.08 -0.66 -0.79
N SER A 229 11.61 -0.15 0.36
CA SER A 229 12.07 -0.64 1.66
C SER A 229 13.60 -0.55 1.82
N ASP A 230 14.19 0.53 1.30
CA ASP A 230 15.60 0.88 1.46
C ASP A 230 15.71 2.37 1.83
N ALA A 231 16.18 2.65 3.04
CA ALA A 231 16.30 4.04 3.52
C ALA A 231 17.45 4.80 2.84
N ALA A 232 18.33 4.14 2.07
CA ALA A 232 19.40 4.81 1.33
C ALA A 232 18.94 5.40 -0.01
N THR A 233 17.72 5.09 -0.45
CA THR A 233 17.13 5.56 -1.71
C THR A 233 15.88 6.37 -1.45
N ALA A 234 15.72 7.47 -2.18
CA ALA A 234 14.53 8.30 -2.07
C ALA A 234 13.32 7.57 -2.65
N ASP A 235 12.22 7.54 -1.91
CA ASP A 235 10.94 7.06 -2.41
C ASP A 235 10.26 8.11 -3.30
N GLY A 236 9.53 7.63 -4.29
CA GLY A 236 8.58 8.44 -5.05
C GLY A 236 8.78 8.42 -6.56
N LYS A 237 7.82 9.02 -7.26
CA LYS A 237 7.73 8.98 -8.73
C LYS A 237 9.00 9.50 -9.42
N THR A 238 9.63 10.53 -8.89
CA THR A 238 10.85 11.11 -9.47
C THR A 238 12.05 10.18 -9.41
N ASP A 239 12.00 9.21 -8.49
CA ASP A 239 13.09 8.33 -8.13
C ASP A 239 12.80 6.88 -8.50
N ALA A 240 11.72 6.63 -9.24
CA ALA A 240 11.30 5.30 -9.71
C ALA A 240 12.41 4.50 -10.40
N ASN A 241 13.32 5.18 -11.11
CA ASN A 241 14.47 4.57 -11.80
C ASN A 241 15.68 4.30 -10.88
N ASN A 242 15.66 4.86 -9.67
CA ASN A 242 16.71 4.75 -8.66
C ASN A 242 16.32 3.80 -7.52
N LEU A 243 15.10 3.26 -7.53
CA LEU A 243 14.66 2.27 -6.55
C LEU A 243 15.53 1.01 -6.64
N SER A 244 15.99 0.55 -5.49
CA SER A 244 16.81 -0.63 -5.29
C SER A 244 15.96 -1.89 -5.10
N ALA A 245 16.60 -3.04 -4.88
CA ALA A 245 15.90 -4.28 -4.54
C ALA A 245 15.47 -4.34 -3.06
N GLY A 246 15.95 -3.44 -2.19
CA GLY A 246 15.52 -3.29 -0.79
C GLY A 246 15.21 -4.55 0.04
N ASP A 247 14.43 -4.38 1.09
CA ASP A 247 13.88 -5.51 1.88
C ASP A 247 12.44 -5.87 1.47
N GLY A 248 11.93 -5.22 0.42
CA GLY A 248 10.58 -5.40 -0.11
C GLY A 248 10.16 -4.21 -0.97
N LYS A 249 8.85 -3.98 -1.08
CA LYS A 249 8.26 -2.91 -1.91
C LYS A 249 7.12 -2.17 -1.19
N LEU A 250 7.18 -2.10 0.14
CA LEU A 250 6.13 -1.46 0.92
C LEU A 250 6.65 -0.52 2.01
N LEU A 251 7.76 -0.84 2.69
CA LEU A 251 8.27 0.06 3.71
C LEU A 251 8.91 1.28 3.06
N LYS A 252 8.75 2.45 3.68
CA LYS A 252 9.41 3.71 3.32
C LYS A 252 10.79 3.86 3.97
N PHE A 253 11.35 2.75 4.41
CA PHE A 253 12.55 2.64 5.23
C PHE A 253 13.06 1.20 5.14
N ASP A 254 14.27 0.97 5.63
CA ASP A 254 14.87 -0.37 5.75
C ASP A 254 13.92 -1.34 6.48
N GLY A 255 13.87 -2.58 5.99
CA GLY A 255 13.23 -3.72 6.65
C GLY A 255 14.18 -4.43 7.62
N GLU A 256 13.78 -5.60 8.10
CA GLU A 256 14.59 -6.39 9.06
C GLU A 256 16.00 -6.74 8.53
N GLY A 257 16.14 -6.92 7.22
CA GLY A 257 17.39 -7.37 6.59
C GLY A 257 18.48 -6.30 6.55
N ARG A 258 18.10 -5.01 6.57
CA ARG A 258 19.02 -3.87 6.42
C ARG A 258 19.01 -2.90 7.59
N GLU A 259 18.00 -2.95 8.46
CA GLU A 259 17.99 -2.08 9.63
C GLU A 259 19.19 -2.37 10.55
N ASN A 260 19.54 -1.37 11.36
CA ASN A 260 20.49 -1.56 12.45
C ASN A 260 20.05 -0.76 13.67
N ALA A 261 20.71 -1.01 14.80
CA ALA A 261 20.38 -0.36 16.06
C ALA A 261 20.34 1.18 15.98
N GLY A 262 21.14 1.81 15.10
CA GLY A 262 21.20 3.26 14.92
C GLY A 262 20.25 3.82 13.87
N GLN A 263 19.67 2.96 13.03
CA GLN A 263 18.86 3.32 11.87
C GLN A 263 17.77 2.26 11.72
N SER A 264 16.64 2.50 12.36
CA SER A 264 15.45 1.66 12.30
C SER A 264 14.22 2.55 12.17
N LEU A 265 13.22 2.06 11.43
CA LEU A 265 11.95 2.77 11.23
C LEU A 265 11.29 3.17 12.56
N CYS A 266 11.45 2.34 13.61
CA CYS A 266 10.87 2.60 14.92
C CYS A 266 11.47 3.87 15.53
N MET A 267 12.77 4.06 15.37
CA MET A 267 13.44 5.22 15.95
C MET A 267 13.10 6.52 15.21
N THR A 268 12.42 6.46 14.07
CA THR A 268 11.93 7.68 13.41
C THR A 268 11.00 8.45 14.34
N CYS A 269 10.18 7.75 15.11
CA CYS A 269 9.26 8.35 16.07
C CYS A 269 9.71 8.17 17.53
N HIS A 270 10.54 7.18 17.82
CA HIS A 270 10.88 6.81 19.20
C HIS A 270 12.32 7.17 19.59
N ASP A 271 12.49 7.55 20.86
CA ASP A 271 13.78 7.74 21.52
C ASP A 271 14.13 6.52 22.40
N TYR A 272 14.06 5.32 21.82
CA TYR A 272 14.33 4.10 22.56
C TYR A 272 15.83 3.87 22.81
N LEU A 273 16.11 3.27 23.96
CA LEU A 273 17.44 2.73 24.25
C LEU A 273 17.70 1.54 23.34
N GLN A 274 18.76 1.63 22.55
CA GLN A 274 19.22 0.54 21.71
C GLN A 274 19.69 -0.64 22.57
N HIS A 275 19.31 -1.85 22.16
CA HIS A 275 19.86 -3.07 22.71
C HIS A 275 20.99 -3.59 21.79
N GLY A 276 22.07 -4.10 22.38
CA GLY A 276 23.21 -4.62 21.61
C GLY A 276 24.20 -3.55 21.16
N ARG A 277 24.98 -3.01 22.11
CA ARG A 277 26.00 -1.95 21.90
C ARG A 277 27.11 -2.24 20.86
N SER A 278 27.16 -3.43 20.26
CA SER A 278 28.25 -3.85 19.37
C SER A 278 27.88 -4.83 18.27
N SER A 279 26.62 -5.28 18.16
CA SER A 279 26.23 -6.43 17.32
C SER A 279 25.39 -6.08 16.10
N GLY A 280 25.07 -4.80 15.85
CA GLY A 280 24.27 -4.41 14.68
C GLY A 280 22.84 -4.94 14.67
N VAL A 281 22.36 -5.51 15.78
CA VAL A 281 21.00 -6.07 15.90
C VAL A 281 20.01 -4.89 15.91
N GLY A 282 19.18 -4.81 14.88
CA GLY A 282 18.15 -3.79 14.77
C GLY A 282 16.92 -4.09 15.64
N CYS A 283 15.99 -3.13 15.70
CA CYS A 283 14.76 -3.27 16.47
C CYS A 283 13.91 -4.42 15.97
N MET A 284 13.66 -4.48 14.66
CA MET A 284 12.89 -5.50 13.97
C MET A 284 13.51 -6.91 13.98
N THR A 285 14.79 -7.06 14.33
CA THR A 285 15.33 -8.42 14.60
C THR A 285 14.54 -9.12 15.71
N CYS A 286 14.09 -8.36 16.71
CA CYS A 286 13.29 -8.89 17.83
C CYS A 286 11.84 -8.42 17.80
N HIS A 287 11.60 -7.25 17.23
CA HIS A 287 10.30 -6.64 17.16
C HIS A 287 9.65 -6.85 15.78
N ASP A 288 8.34 -6.96 15.69
CA ASP A 288 7.63 -7.00 14.43
C ASP A 288 6.30 -6.27 14.59
N GLY A 289 6.10 -5.23 13.78
CA GLY A 289 4.83 -4.53 13.69
C GLY A 289 3.66 -5.47 13.42
N HIS A 290 3.92 -6.66 12.89
CA HIS A 290 2.91 -7.66 12.58
C HIS A 290 2.96 -8.87 13.55
N ALA A 291 3.56 -8.72 14.74
CA ALA A 291 3.64 -9.79 15.72
C ALA A 291 2.27 -10.12 16.34
N TYR A 292 1.91 -11.40 16.36
CA TYR A 292 0.74 -11.92 17.06
C TYR A 292 1.15 -12.76 18.26
N ASP A 293 0.33 -12.79 19.31
CA ASP A 293 0.51 -13.64 20.49
C ASP A 293 0.10 -15.11 20.20
N ALA A 294 0.15 -15.96 21.22
CA ALA A 294 -0.15 -17.39 21.09
C ALA A 294 -1.61 -17.68 20.69
N ASP A 295 -2.52 -16.74 20.94
CA ASP A 295 -3.95 -16.83 20.66
C ASP A 295 -4.33 -16.07 19.38
N ASP A 296 -3.32 -15.73 18.54
CA ASP A 296 -3.44 -14.95 17.30
C ASP A 296 -4.00 -13.54 17.47
N ASN A 297 -3.84 -12.95 18.66
CA ASN A 297 -4.16 -11.53 18.88
C ASN A 297 -2.92 -10.65 18.64
N PRO A 298 -3.09 -9.40 18.19
CA PRO A 298 -2.03 -8.39 18.17
C PRO A 298 -1.16 -8.38 19.45
N ASN A 299 0.14 -8.66 19.32
CA ASN A 299 1.06 -8.65 20.47
C ASN A 299 1.35 -7.22 20.92
N TYR A 300 1.10 -6.95 22.20
CA TYR A 300 1.36 -5.67 22.85
C TYR A 300 2.80 -5.18 22.75
N PHE A 301 3.76 -6.09 22.88
CA PHE A 301 5.19 -5.75 22.90
C PHE A 301 5.80 -5.72 21.52
N ILE A 302 5.00 -6.02 20.48
CA ILE A 302 5.48 -6.08 19.11
C ILE A 302 6.65 -7.10 19.05
N LEU A 303 6.65 -8.14 19.89
CA LEU A 303 7.76 -9.09 20.01
C LEU A 303 7.51 -10.32 19.15
N LYS A 304 8.52 -10.69 18.35
CA LYS A 304 8.48 -11.95 17.59
C LYS A 304 8.45 -13.14 18.54
N LYS A 305 7.65 -14.16 18.20
CA LYS A 305 7.64 -15.45 18.93
C LYS A 305 9.00 -16.13 18.88
N GLN A 306 9.72 -15.98 17.77
CA GLN A 306 11.02 -16.56 17.52
C GLN A 306 11.89 -15.58 16.77
N VAL A 307 13.16 -15.51 17.15
CA VAL A 307 14.16 -14.68 16.49
C VAL A 307 15.32 -15.56 16.05
N ALA A 308 15.80 -15.36 14.83
CA ALA A 308 17.06 -15.94 14.39
C ALA A 308 18.16 -14.92 14.70
N LEU A 309 19.07 -15.27 15.62
CA LEU A 309 20.23 -14.43 15.92
C LEU A 309 21.47 -15.07 15.32
N ASP A 310 22.17 -14.35 14.45
CA ASP A 310 23.47 -14.76 13.93
C ASP A 310 24.53 -13.66 14.12
N PRO A 311 25.60 -13.92 14.90
CA PRO A 311 25.77 -15.01 15.86
C PRO A 311 25.04 -14.72 17.18
N VAL A 312 24.56 -15.76 17.87
CA VAL A 312 23.94 -15.63 19.21
C VAL A 312 24.98 -15.03 20.18
N PRO A 313 24.69 -13.90 20.87
CA PRO A 313 25.66 -13.19 21.71
C PRO A 313 26.26 -13.98 22.88
N LYS A 314 25.73 -15.17 23.20
CA LYS A 314 26.11 -15.95 24.39
C LYS A 314 26.67 -17.34 24.12
N THR A 315 26.61 -17.84 22.90
CA THR A 315 27.17 -19.13 22.51
C THR A 315 27.42 -19.04 21.01
N GLY A 316 28.67 -19.09 20.56
CA GLY A 316 29.07 -18.89 19.16
C GLY A 316 28.50 -19.93 18.19
N SER A 317 27.19 -19.90 17.98
CA SER A 317 26.39 -20.76 17.12
C SER A 317 25.19 -19.93 16.67
N ALA A 318 24.90 -19.89 15.37
CA ALA A 318 23.62 -19.41 14.89
C ALA A 318 22.50 -20.26 15.51
N GLY A 319 21.42 -19.63 15.95
CA GLY A 319 20.31 -20.35 16.59
C GLY A 319 19.02 -19.54 16.64
N THR A 320 17.90 -20.23 16.51
CA THR A 320 16.56 -19.68 16.75
C THR A 320 16.30 -19.65 18.26
N VAL A 321 16.02 -18.46 18.79
CA VAL A 321 15.63 -18.28 20.20
C VAL A 321 14.13 -18.01 20.23
N ALA A 322 13.38 -18.83 20.97
CA ALA A 322 12.00 -18.53 21.28
C ALA A 322 11.96 -17.43 22.35
N ILE A 323 11.18 -16.38 22.09
CA ILE A 323 10.91 -15.33 23.07
C ILE A 323 9.57 -15.66 23.69
N ASP A 324 9.59 -16.20 24.91
CA ASP A 324 8.36 -16.45 25.67
C ASP A 324 7.92 -15.15 26.35
N TYR A 325 6.81 -14.60 25.89
CA TYR A 325 6.13 -13.45 26.48
C TYR A 325 4.70 -13.80 26.94
N THR A 326 4.36 -15.10 27.03
CA THR A 326 3.01 -15.58 27.40
C THR A 326 2.63 -15.33 28.86
N SER A 327 3.51 -14.71 29.65
CA SER A 327 3.26 -14.38 31.06
C SER A 327 3.68 -12.95 31.39
N TYR A 328 2.83 -11.97 31.07
CA TYR A 328 2.89 -10.62 31.65
C TYR A 328 1.48 -10.09 31.93
#